data_AF-A0A937W1B2-F1
#
_entry.id   AF-A0A937W1B2-F1
#
_cell.length_a   1.000
_cell.length_b   1.000
_cell.length_c   1.000
_cell.angle_alpha   90.00
_cell.angle_beta   90.00
_cell.angle_gamma   90.00
#
_symmetry.space_group_name_H-M   'P 1'
#
loop_
_entity.id
_entity.type
_entity.pdbx_description
1 polymer ?
#
loop_
_entity_poly.entity_id
_entity_poly.type
_entity_poly.pdbx_seq_one_letter_code
_entity_poly.pdbx_strand_id
1 'polypeptide(L)'
;MTKQLFKLTPKTTLYRDDETGIAWVEDFTTGVGYAAHPNIKRPRTVAEMLQKGHWGPDERTIRSQSFTYNIDRLVIEHPLDDVARQHCQCGGNHAATRWYDFPNQQWRDA
;
A
#
# COMPACT_ATOMS: atom_id res chain seq x y z
N MET A 1 14.46 6.18 -2.97
CA MET A 1 14.66 6.93 -1.70
C MET A 1 13.30 7.19 -1.07
N THR A 2 13.14 6.93 0.23
CA THR A 2 11.89 7.19 0.95
C THR A 2 11.70 8.68 1.21
N LYS A 3 10.53 9.19 0.86
CA LYS A 3 10.08 10.55 1.13
C LYS A 3 8.89 10.54 2.07
N GLN A 4 8.97 11.32 3.15
CA GLN A 4 7.79 11.67 3.93
C GLN A 4 6.94 12.66 3.12
N LEU A 5 5.69 12.31 2.82
CA LEU A 5 4.79 13.21 2.10
C LEU A 5 4.17 14.22 3.07
N PHE A 6 3.47 13.74 4.10
CA PHE A 6 2.88 14.57 5.15
C PHE A 6 2.46 13.74 6.36
N LYS A 7 2.25 14.43 7.49
CA LYS A 7 1.70 13.83 8.72
C LYS A 7 0.18 13.90 8.67
N LEU A 8 -0.47 12.75 8.85
CA LEU A 8 -1.93 12.65 8.99
C LEU A 8 -2.37 13.04 10.41
N THR A 9 -1.57 12.62 11.40
CA THR A 9 -1.70 12.98 12.82
C THR A 9 -0.28 13.13 13.42
N PRO A 10 -0.13 13.54 14.69
CA PRO A 10 1.20 13.54 15.33
C PRO A 10 1.90 12.17 15.35
N LYS A 11 1.16 11.07 15.26
CA LYS A 11 1.65 9.69 15.34
C LYS A 11 1.36 8.85 14.09
N THR A 12 0.85 9.45 13.02
CA THR A 12 0.50 8.73 11.79
C THR A 12 1.05 9.52 10.60
N THR A 13 1.90 8.89 9.79
CA THR A 13 2.64 9.59 8.74
C THR A 13 2.54 8.84 7.41
N LEU A 14 2.28 9.58 6.34
CA LEU A 14 2.27 9.06 4.99
C LEU A 14 3.66 9.22 4.35
N TYR A 15 4.14 8.14 3.76
CA TYR A 15 5.39 8.07 3.03
C TYR A 15 5.17 7.57 1.61
N ARG A 16 6.16 7.82 0.77
CA ARG A 16 6.29 7.21 -0.56
C ARG A 16 7.74 6.97 -0.90
N ASP A 17 8.02 5.86 -1.54
CA ASP A 17 9.32 5.57 -2.13
C ASP A 17 9.38 6.18 -3.54
N ASP A 18 10.25 7.16 -3.75
CA ASP A 18 10.33 7.89 -5.01
C ASP A 18 10.91 7.04 -6.16
N GLU A 19 11.57 5.92 -5.88
CA GLU A 19 12.07 5.01 -6.93
C GLU A 19 10.98 4.10 -7.48
N THR A 20 10.13 3.60 -6.59
CA THR A 20 9.12 2.58 -6.92
C THR A 20 7.71 3.13 -7.00
N GLY A 21 7.48 4.35 -6.50
CA GLY A 21 6.17 4.97 -6.36
C GLY A 21 5.30 4.37 -5.26
N ILE A 22 5.73 3.33 -4.54
CA ILE A 22 4.95 2.69 -3.47
C ILE A 22 4.73 3.69 -2.34
N ALA A 23 3.47 3.93 -1.98
CA ALA A 23 3.09 4.72 -0.81
C ALA A 23 2.58 3.82 0.32
N TRP A 24 2.84 4.23 1.55
CA TRP A 24 2.34 3.57 2.76
C TRP A 24 2.15 4.59 3.89
N VAL A 25 1.24 4.27 4.80
CA VAL A 25 1.05 5.01 6.05
C VAL A 25 1.69 4.21 7.18
N GLU A 26 2.52 4.84 7.99
CA GLU A 26 2.98 4.28 9.27
C GLU A 26 2.14 4.87 10.39
N ASP A 27 1.54 4.00 11.20
CA ASP A 27 0.89 4.35 12.44
C ASP A 27 1.78 3.95 13.63
N PHE A 28 2.41 4.94 14.25
CA PHE A 28 3.29 4.75 15.40
C PHE A 28 2.53 4.50 16.70
N THR A 29 1.19 4.54 16.71
CA THR A 29 0.39 4.14 17.88
C THR A 29 0.27 2.63 17.97
N THR A 30 0.09 1.96 16.84
CA THR A 30 -0.11 0.50 16.74
C THR A 30 1.13 -0.24 16.25
N GLY A 31 2.07 0.47 15.61
CA GLY A 31 3.22 -0.13 14.92
C GLY A 31 2.87 -0.75 13.58
N VAL A 32 1.68 -0.49 13.04
CA VAL A 32 1.18 -1.06 11.78
C VAL A 32 1.49 -0.14 10.60
N GLY A 33 1.93 -0.75 9.50
CA GLY A 33 2.06 -0.10 8.20
C GLY A 33 0.89 -0.47 7.29
N TYR A 34 0.28 0.52 6.65
CA TYR A 34 -0.87 0.38 5.77
C TYR A 34 -0.49 0.70 4.33
N ALA A 35 -0.90 -0.12 3.39
CA ALA A 35 -0.57 0.03 1.97
C ALA A 35 -1.65 -0.60 1.10
N ALA A 36 -1.89 0.00 -0.07
CA ALA A 36 -2.94 -0.43 -0.98
C ALA A 36 -2.72 -1.80 -1.62
N HIS A 37 -1.45 -2.20 -1.73
CA HIS A 37 -1.04 -3.43 -2.39
C HIS A 37 -0.68 -4.51 -1.37
N PRO A 38 -1.17 -5.74 -1.57
CA PRO A 38 -0.76 -6.86 -0.74
C PRO A 38 0.75 -7.09 -0.91
N ASN A 39 1.42 -7.39 0.20
CA ASN A 39 2.86 -7.50 0.22
C ASN A 39 3.34 -8.65 1.10
N ILE A 40 4.56 -9.07 0.81
CA ILE A 40 5.25 -10.11 1.56
C ILE A 40 6.61 -9.60 2.02
N LYS A 41 7.03 -10.09 3.17
CA LYS A 41 8.38 -9.93 3.70
C LYS A 41 9.00 -11.30 3.87
N ARG A 42 10.33 -11.37 3.83
CA ARG A 42 11.07 -12.61 4.14
C ARG A 42 10.59 -13.22 5.47
N PRO A 43 10.50 -14.56 5.55
CA PRO A 43 10.98 -15.55 4.56
C PRO A 43 10.03 -15.82 3.38
N ARG A 44 8.82 -15.22 3.34
CA ARG A 44 7.86 -15.45 2.26
C ARG A 44 8.41 -15.00 0.90
N THR A 45 8.11 -15.77 -0.14
CA THR A 45 8.59 -15.56 -1.50
C THR A 45 7.45 -15.41 -2.51
N VAL A 46 7.74 -14.77 -3.65
CA VAL A 46 6.81 -14.68 -4.78
C VAL A 46 6.43 -16.08 -5.28
N ALA A 47 7.40 -16.99 -5.36
CA ALA A 47 7.19 -18.37 -5.81
C ALA A 47 6.16 -19.11 -4.94
N GLU A 48 6.22 -18.96 -3.61
CA GLU A 48 5.20 -19.53 -2.72
C GLU A 48 3.82 -18.90 -2.93
N MET A 49 3.74 -17.60 -3.22
CA MET A 49 2.46 -16.93 -3.48
C MET A 49 1.83 -17.42 -4.79
N LEU A 50 2.64 -17.64 -5.82
CA LEU A 50 2.22 -18.24 -7.09
C LEU A 50 1.76 -19.70 -6.89
N GLN A 51 2.57 -20.51 -6.20
CA GLN A 51 2.26 -21.92 -5.96
C GLN A 51 0.95 -22.11 -5.18
N LYS A 52 0.67 -21.22 -4.22
CA LYS A 52 -0.58 -21.24 -3.43
C LYS A 52 -1.78 -20.61 -4.15
N GLY A 53 -1.59 -20.07 -5.36
CA GLY A 53 -2.63 -19.36 -6.10
C GLY A 53 -3.05 -18.04 -5.46
N HIS A 54 -2.26 -17.51 -4.52
CA HIS A 54 -2.53 -16.20 -3.93
C HIS A 54 -2.26 -15.10 -4.94
N TRP A 55 -1.22 -15.23 -5.76
CA TRP A 55 -0.87 -14.32 -6.84
C TRP A 55 -0.89 -15.05 -8.19
N GLY A 56 -1.17 -14.31 -9.26
CA GLY A 56 -1.20 -14.79 -10.64
C GLY A 56 0.18 -14.77 -11.30
N PRO A 57 0.45 -15.65 -12.28
CA PRO A 57 1.76 -15.78 -12.93
C PRO A 57 2.20 -14.52 -13.70
N ASP A 58 1.23 -13.75 -14.20
CA ASP A 58 1.48 -12.52 -14.97
C ASP A 58 1.39 -11.25 -14.10
N GLU A 59 1.13 -11.39 -12.79
CA GLU A 59 1.02 -10.25 -11.89
C GLU A 59 2.41 -9.68 -11.55
N ARG A 60 2.55 -8.37 -11.72
CA ARG A 60 3.80 -7.64 -11.52
C ARG A 60 4.06 -7.42 -10.03
N THR A 61 5.32 -7.60 -9.64
CA THR A 61 5.78 -7.29 -8.28
C THR A 61 6.87 -6.24 -8.28
N ILE A 62 6.89 -5.40 -7.25
CA ILE A 62 7.95 -4.42 -7.02
C ILE A 62 8.44 -4.56 -5.58
N ARG A 63 9.76 -4.51 -5.41
CA ARG A 63 10.38 -4.46 -4.09
C ARG A 63 10.57 -3.02 -3.66
N SER A 64 9.98 -2.65 -2.52
CA SER A 64 10.26 -1.39 -1.84
C SER A 64 10.61 -1.68 -0.39
N GLN A 65 11.73 -1.11 0.08
CA GLN A 65 12.30 -1.40 1.39
C GLN A 65 12.51 -2.91 1.63
N SER A 66 11.89 -3.44 2.69
CA SER A 66 11.96 -4.84 3.12
C SER A 66 10.83 -5.71 2.55
N PHE A 67 9.94 -5.15 1.74
CA PHE A 67 8.73 -5.81 1.27
C PHE A 67 8.72 -5.96 -0.26
N THR A 68 8.10 -7.03 -0.73
CA THR A 68 7.73 -7.22 -2.13
C THR A 68 6.22 -7.05 -2.25
N TYR A 69 5.79 -6.06 -3.02
CA TYR A 69 4.40 -5.71 -3.27
C TYR A 69 3.96 -6.33 -4.59
N ASN A 70 2.76 -6.90 -4.62
CA ASN A 70 2.08 -7.22 -5.86
C ASN A 70 1.23 -6.01 -6.28
N ILE A 71 1.70 -5.29 -7.29
CA ILE A 71 1.15 -3.99 -7.66
C ILE A 71 -0.07 -4.09 -8.57
N ASP A 72 -0.35 -5.26 -9.15
CA ASP A 72 -1.54 -5.47 -9.98
C ASP A 72 -2.78 -5.78 -9.14
N ARG A 73 -2.59 -6.11 -7.86
CA ARG A 73 -3.67 -6.29 -6.89
C ARG A 73 -3.91 -5.05 -6.07
N LEU A 74 -5.18 -4.76 -5.84
CA LEU A 74 -5.64 -3.71 -4.94
C LEU A 74 -6.43 -4.36 -3.79
N VAL A 75 -5.98 -4.17 -2.55
CA VAL A 75 -6.61 -4.71 -1.35
C VAL A 75 -6.71 -3.61 -0.31
N ILE A 76 -7.93 -3.14 -0.06
CA ILE A 76 -8.22 -2.04 0.87
C ILE A 76 -9.08 -2.61 2.01
N GLU A 77 -8.47 -2.90 3.14
CA GLU A 77 -9.15 -3.46 4.32
C GLU A 77 -9.33 -2.41 5.42
N HIS A 78 -8.44 -1.42 5.47
CA HIS A 78 -8.44 -0.33 6.43
C HIS A 78 -8.52 1.04 5.72
N PRO A 79 -9.15 2.06 6.34
CA PRO A 79 -9.15 3.42 5.78
C PRO A 79 -7.78 3.98 5.41
N LEU A 80 -6.74 3.63 6.17
CA LEU A 80 -5.37 4.06 5.89
C LEU A 80 -4.73 3.36 4.68
N ASP A 81 -5.21 2.18 4.28
CA ASP A 81 -4.78 1.56 3.03
C ASP A 81 -5.25 2.40 1.84
N ASP A 82 -6.46 2.97 1.93
CA ASP A 82 -6.97 3.85 0.89
C ASP A 82 -6.25 5.20 0.87
N VAL A 83 -5.92 5.76 2.05
CA VAL A 83 -5.06 6.95 2.10
C VAL A 83 -3.71 6.66 1.42
N ALA A 84 -3.08 5.50 1.67
CA ALA A 84 -1.88 5.11 0.95
C ALA A 84 -2.14 4.97 -0.57
N ARG A 85 -3.25 4.35 -0.98
CA ARG A 85 -3.66 4.18 -2.39
C ARG A 85 -3.72 5.52 -3.13
N GLN A 86 -4.35 6.53 -2.53
CA GLN A 86 -4.54 7.86 -3.13
C GLN A 86 -3.22 8.55 -3.47
N HIS A 87 -2.11 8.16 -2.85
CA HIS A 87 -0.79 8.75 -3.05
C HIS A 87 0.23 7.79 -3.68
N CYS A 88 -0.16 6.54 -3.94
CA CYS A 88 0.70 5.55 -4.57
C CYS A 88 0.81 5.82 -6.07
N GLN A 89 2.02 5.69 -6.60
CA GLN A 89 2.39 6.00 -7.98
C GLN A 89 3.19 4.86 -8.62
N CYS A 90 3.01 3.62 -8.15
CA CYS A 90 3.81 2.48 -8.58
C CYS A 90 3.49 1.96 -10.00
N GLY A 91 2.54 2.58 -10.71
CA GLY A 91 2.07 2.11 -12.02
C GLY A 91 1.20 0.84 -11.96
N GLY A 92 0.82 0.42 -10.75
CA GLY A 92 -0.08 -0.69 -10.48
C GLY A 92 -1.57 -0.33 -10.52
N ASN A 93 -2.40 -1.27 -10.10
CA ASN A 93 -3.84 -1.12 -10.01
C ASN A 93 -4.25 -0.28 -8.78
N HIS A 94 -4.93 0.83 -9.03
CA HIS A 94 -5.48 1.73 -7.99
C HIS A 94 -6.96 2.06 -8.22
N ALA A 95 -7.62 1.33 -9.13
CA ALA A 95 -9.01 1.57 -9.48
C ALA A 95 -9.93 1.24 -8.30
N ALA A 96 -10.55 2.26 -7.72
CA ALA A 96 -11.51 2.13 -6.64
C ALA A 96 -12.73 3.01 -6.93
N THR A 97 -13.92 2.53 -6.60
CA THR A 97 -15.19 3.28 -6.78
C THR A 97 -15.50 4.21 -5.61
N ARG A 98 -14.66 4.19 -4.58
CA ARG A 98 -14.76 5.04 -3.38
C ARG A 98 -13.37 5.38 -2.88
N TRP A 99 -13.29 6.42 -2.06
CA TRP A 99 -12.08 6.84 -1.38
C TRP A 99 -12.38 7.25 0.07
N TYR A 100 -11.38 7.14 0.93
CA TYR A 100 -11.48 7.54 2.32
C TYR A 100 -11.04 8.99 2.49
N ASP A 101 -11.97 9.83 2.92
CA ASP A 101 -11.74 11.21 3.29
C ASP A 101 -11.22 11.25 4.73
N PHE A 102 -9.90 11.16 4.89
CA PHE A 102 -9.26 11.09 6.20
C PHE A 102 -9.60 12.29 7.11
N PRO A 103 -9.55 13.56 6.64
CA PRO A 103 -9.96 14.71 7.47
C PRO A 103 -11.38 14.61 8.04
N ASN A 104 -12.34 14.09 7.27
CA ASN A 104 -13.74 13.95 7.71
C ASN A 104 -14.08 12.56 8.23
N GLN A 105 -13.09 11.66 8.29
CA GLN A 105 -13.20 10.27 8.75
C GLN A 105 -14.34 9.45 8.10
N GLN A 106 -14.60 9.65 6.81
CA GLN A 106 -15.72 9.00 6.10
C GLN A 106 -15.33 8.47 4.72
N TRP A 107 -16.06 7.45 4.25
CA TRP A 107 -15.97 7.00 2.86
C TRP A 107 -16.80 7.89 1.95
N ARG A 108 -16.29 8.18 0.76
CA ARG A 108 -16.99 8.89 -0.31
C ARG A 108 -16.93 8.09 -1.60
N ASP A 109 -18.03 8.06 -2.32
CA ASP A 109 -18.05 7.50 -3.67
C ASP A 109 -17.30 8.43 -4.64
N ALA A 110 -16.65 7.83 -5.63
CA ALA A 110 -15.81 8.51 -6.62
C ALA A 110 -16.64 9.20 -7.73
#